data_AF-A0A971HC11-F1
#
_entry.id   AF-A0A971HC11-F1
#
_cell.length_a   1.000
_cell.length_b   1.000
_cell.length_c   1.000
_cell.angle_alpha   90.00
_cell.angle_beta   90.00
_cell.angle_gamma   90.00
#
_symmetry.space_group_name_H-M   'P 1'
#
loop_
_entity.id
_entity.type
_entity.pdbx_description
1 polymer ?
#
loop_
_entity_poly.entity_id
_entity_poly.type
_entity_poly.pdbx_seq_one_letter_code
_entity_poly.pdbx_strand_id
1 'polypeptide(L)'
;MECFLIDFKGNSFELPILIEWSFSHGLGIPCDCFEISFLYDKSMAEILENALRFKAVHEGETVFFGVVDEFEISISCKGSLATVRGRGLSALLLDNEVEAAQYFSAGLELILDRYVYAFGINQVKANVCPKNMALTVASGASAYRVLEDFLWFGASAKPHFSKDGVLILGDGSGRRLAVGKDCAVSAYEMKRRRYGVISEVLVRNKVLGSVATVRNESFFEKGGRCRRVINVPRNTRFDAMRMTGEYQIRASEEKALAIKLFLPSLFAAFPEDIIELTDSPLGADGVYKVGESCCFGNEKEAGTLITLTKREA
;
A
#
# COMPACT_ATOMS: atom_id res chain seq x y z
N MET A 1 -12.34 -4.01 20.20
CA MET A 1 -11.57 -3.07 19.36
C MET A 1 -12.00 -1.69 19.77
N GLU A 2 -11.05 -0.81 20.02
CA GLU A 2 -11.28 0.56 20.47
C GLU A 2 -10.93 1.49 19.32
N CYS A 3 -11.80 2.47 19.04
CA CYS A 3 -11.63 3.36 17.90
C CYS A 3 -11.76 4.81 18.34
N PHE A 4 -10.95 5.67 17.73
CA PHE A 4 -10.81 7.05 18.14
C PHE A 4 -10.83 7.99 16.94
N LEU A 5 -11.56 9.09 17.06
CA LEU A 5 -11.44 10.26 16.20
C LEU A 5 -10.56 11.29 16.90
N ILE A 6 -9.64 11.89 16.15
CA ILE A 6 -8.69 12.85 16.69
C ILE A 6 -8.82 14.15 15.91
N ASP A 7 -8.98 15.26 16.64
CA ASP A 7 -9.09 16.59 16.07
C ASP A 7 -7.73 17.23 15.73
N PHE A 8 -7.75 18.43 15.16
CA PHE A 8 -6.54 19.17 14.83
C PHE A 8 -5.69 19.61 16.04
N LYS A 9 -6.28 19.64 17.25
CA LYS A 9 -5.59 19.97 18.50
C LYS A 9 -4.97 18.73 19.16
N GLY A 10 -5.24 17.54 18.62
CA GLY A 10 -4.81 16.26 19.18
C GLY A 10 -5.74 15.72 20.26
N ASN A 11 -6.93 16.29 20.45
CA ASN A 11 -7.93 15.72 21.35
C ASN A 11 -8.48 14.44 20.73
N SER A 12 -8.54 13.38 21.53
CA SER A 12 -9.03 12.07 21.12
C SER A 12 -10.44 11.84 21.67
N PHE A 13 -11.37 11.50 20.80
CA PHE A 13 -12.72 11.08 21.14
C PHE A 13 -12.88 9.58 20.86
N GLU A 14 -13.21 8.82 21.89
CA GLU A 14 -13.49 7.39 21.76
C GLU A 14 -14.88 7.17 21.15
N LEU A 15 -14.92 6.35 20.11
CA LEU A 15 -16.14 6.02 19.40
C LEU A 15 -16.97 4.97 20.17
N PRO A 16 -18.31 4.99 20.03
CA PRO A 16 -19.15 3.89 20.47
C PRO A 16 -18.79 2.57 19.79
N ILE A 17 -19.42 1.50 20.25
CA ILE A 17 -19.33 0.18 19.61
C ILE A 17 -19.73 0.32 18.13
N LEU A 18 -18.84 -0.18 17.26
CA LEU A 18 -19.07 -0.21 15.82
C LEU A 18 -20.07 -1.31 15.47
N ILE A 19 -20.96 -0.99 14.52
CA ILE A 19 -21.97 -1.91 13.98
C ILE A 19 -21.41 -2.64 12.76
N GLU A 20 -20.79 -1.89 11.86
CA GLU A 20 -20.10 -2.41 10.67
C GLU A 20 -18.76 -1.71 10.53
N TRP A 21 -17.74 -2.46 10.14
CA TRP A 21 -16.41 -1.90 9.93
C TRP A 21 -15.58 -2.74 8.97
N SER A 22 -14.65 -2.08 8.29
CA SER A 22 -13.62 -2.72 7.49
C SER A 22 -12.33 -1.90 7.50
N PHE A 23 -11.20 -2.58 7.55
CA PHE A 23 -9.85 -2.04 7.41
C PHE A 23 -9.15 -2.80 6.31
N SER A 24 -8.78 -2.10 5.24
CA SER A 24 -8.03 -2.67 4.12
C SER A 24 -6.61 -2.13 4.13
N HIS A 25 -5.65 -3.03 4.11
CA HIS A 25 -4.23 -2.78 4.06
C HIS A 25 -3.65 -3.36 2.77
N GLY A 26 -2.74 -2.67 2.08
CA GLY A 26 -2.15 -3.26 0.89
C GLY A 26 -0.93 -2.55 0.30
N LEU A 27 -0.09 -3.33 -0.37
CA LEU A 27 1.11 -2.86 -1.08
C LEU A 27 0.82 -2.37 -2.50
N GLY A 28 -0.36 -2.69 -3.05
CA GLY A 28 -0.76 -2.42 -4.44
C GLY A 28 -1.98 -1.51 -4.63
N ILE A 29 -2.55 -1.03 -3.52
CA ILE A 29 -3.48 0.10 -3.44
C ILE A 29 -2.60 1.27 -2.96
N PRO A 30 -2.67 2.48 -3.54
CA PRO A 30 -1.73 3.54 -3.16
C PRO A 30 -1.82 3.89 -1.66
N CYS A 31 -2.95 3.56 -1.02
CA CYS A 31 -3.20 3.83 0.38
C CYS A 31 -4.11 2.78 1.02
N ASP A 32 -3.81 2.42 2.26
CA ASP A 32 -4.73 1.71 3.15
C ASP A 32 -6.03 2.51 3.31
N CYS A 33 -7.14 1.86 3.64
CA CYS A 33 -8.41 2.54 3.86
C CYS A 33 -9.25 1.89 4.97
N PHE A 34 -10.17 2.67 5.50
CA PHE A 34 -11.13 2.20 6.49
C PHE A 34 -12.53 2.75 6.18
N GLU A 35 -13.51 1.98 6.62
CA GLU A 35 -14.90 2.40 6.70
C GLU A 35 -15.47 1.84 7.99
N ILE A 36 -16.11 2.69 8.79
CA ILE A 36 -16.72 2.32 10.06
C ILE A 36 -18.10 2.94 10.19
N SER A 37 -19.01 2.23 10.85
CA SER A 37 -20.37 2.68 11.12
C SER A 37 -20.73 2.42 12.58
N PHE A 38 -21.36 3.39 13.23
CA PHE A 38 -21.76 3.31 14.63
C PHE A 38 -23.04 4.13 14.90
N LEU A 39 -23.63 3.95 16.08
CA LEU A 39 -24.81 4.71 16.48
C LEU A 39 -24.47 6.20 16.64
N TYR A 40 -25.22 7.04 15.94
CA TYR A 40 -25.06 8.49 15.98
C TYR A 40 -25.93 9.12 17.07
N ASP A 41 -25.29 9.94 17.91
CA ASP A 41 -25.95 10.87 18.83
C ASP A 41 -25.70 12.32 18.40
N LYS A 42 -26.66 13.21 18.64
CA LYS A 42 -26.59 14.62 18.26
C LYS A 42 -25.35 15.34 18.83
N SER A 43 -24.86 14.93 20.00
CA SER A 43 -23.63 15.50 20.60
C SER A 43 -22.37 15.22 19.79
N MET A 44 -22.39 14.23 18.88
CA MET A 44 -21.26 13.85 18.05
C MET A 44 -21.09 14.72 16.81
N ALA A 45 -22.05 15.58 16.47
CA ALA A 45 -22.01 16.41 15.27
C ALA A 45 -20.71 17.24 15.18
N GLU A 46 -20.39 17.96 16.25
CA GLU A 46 -19.19 18.81 16.29
C GLU A 46 -17.89 17.98 16.28
N ILE A 47 -17.92 16.78 16.86
CA ILE A 47 -16.76 15.87 16.87
C ILE A 47 -16.49 15.37 15.44
N LEU A 48 -17.53 14.96 14.71
CA LEU A 48 -17.43 14.47 13.34
C LEU A 48 -16.92 15.56 12.38
N GLU A 49 -17.45 16.78 12.50
CA GLU A 49 -17.00 17.94 11.69
C GLU A 49 -15.53 18.29 11.91
N ASN A 50 -15.01 18.06 13.13
CA ASN A 50 -13.61 18.36 13.47
C ASN A 50 -12.68 17.15 13.37
N ALA A 51 -13.19 15.98 12.99
CA ALA A 51 -12.42 14.75 12.95
C ALA A 51 -11.38 14.80 11.81
N LEU A 52 -10.09 14.74 12.17
CA LEU A 52 -8.97 14.86 11.24
C LEU A 52 -8.22 13.54 11.06
N ARG A 53 -8.07 12.78 12.14
CA ARG A 53 -7.40 11.47 12.13
C ARG A 53 -8.28 10.42 12.76
N PHE A 54 -8.04 9.19 12.35
CA PHE A 54 -8.68 8.01 12.88
C PHE A 54 -7.63 7.03 13.40
N LYS A 55 -7.90 6.41 14.54
CA LYS A 55 -7.05 5.37 15.14
C LYS A 55 -7.91 4.19 15.57
N ALA A 56 -7.49 2.97 15.23
CA ALA A 56 -8.08 1.74 15.73
C ALA A 56 -7.04 0.92 16.51
N VAL A 57 -7.48 0.37 17.65
CA VAL A 57 -6.68 -0.47 18.56
C VAL A 57 -7.38 -1.81 18.79
N HIS A 58 -6.64 -2.89 18.63
CA HIS A 58 -7.09 -4.25 18.91
C HIS A 58 -6.06 -4.95 19.80
N GLU A 59 -6.52 -5.51 20.92
CA GLU A 59 -5.64 -6.21 21.89
C GLU A 59 -4.43 -5.37 22.36
N GLY A 60 -4.62 -4.05 22.51
CA GLY A 60 -3.58 -3.12 22.94
C GLY A 60 -2.61 -2.68 21.83
N GLU A 61 -2.72 -3.24 20.62
CA GLU A 61 -1.92 -2.82 19.47
C GLU A 61 -2.73 -1.92 18.52
N THR A 62 -2.07 -0.90 17.95
CA THR A 62 -2.70 -0.12 16.90
C THR A 62 -2.76 -0.98 15.63
N VAL A 63 -3.94 -1.04 15.02
CA VAL A 63 -4.21 -1.83 13.82
C VAL A 63 -4.50 -0.95 12.61
N PHE A 64 -4.85 0.31 12.83
CA PHE A 64 -5.00 1.29 11.77
C PHE A 64 -4.75 2.71 12.31
N PHE A 65 -4.04 3.53 11.53
CA PHE A 65 -3.90 4.96 11.77
C PHE A 65 -3.91 5.73 10.45
N GLY A 66 -4.79 6.73 10.34
CA GLY A 66 -4.99 7.43 9.08
C GLY A 66 -5.75 8.74 9.19
N VAL A 67 -6.12 9.26 8.03
CA VAL A 67 -6.87 10.51 7.84
C VAL A 67 -8.35 10.19 7.69
N VAL A 68 -9.21 11.05 8.26
CA VAL A 68 -10.65 11.02 7.97
C VAL A 68 -10.86 11.81 6.69
N ASP A 69 -11.48 11.19 5.68
CA ASP A 69 -11.79 11.83 4.40
C ASP A 69 -13.23 12.33 4.37
N GLU A 70 -14.16 11.54 4.90
CA GLU A 70 -15.59 11.89 4.91
C GLU A 70 -16.32 11.26 6.10
N PHE A 71 -17.44 11.87 6.46
CA PHE A 71 -18.44 11.27 7.33
C PHE A 71 -19.85 11.47 6.75
N GLU A 72 -20.75 10.56 7.07
CA GLU A 72 -22.14 10.58 6.67
C GLU A 72 -23.01 10.31 7.90
N ILE A 73 -24.08 11.09 8.07
CA ILE A 73 -25.09 10.86 9.12
C ILE A 73 -26.40 10.48 8.44
N SER A 74 -26.93 9.31 8.77
CA SER A 74 -28.18 8.78 8.22
C SER A 74 -29.17 8.48 9.33
N ILE A 75 -30.36 9.08 9.24
CA ILE A 75 -31.48 8.83 10.16
C ILE A 75 -32.59 8.16 9.36
N SER A 76 -32.83 6.88 9.63
CA SER A 76 -33.78 6.07 8.86
C SER A 76 -34.53 5.08 9.77
N CYS A 77 -35.34 4.20 9.17
CA CYS A 77 -35.97 3.09 9.90
C CYS A 77 -34.95 2.10 10.50
N LYS A 78 -33.68 2.15 10.07
CA LYS A 78 -32.57 1.38 10.65
C LYS A 78 -31.94 2.04 11.88
N GLY A 79 -32.43 3.22 12.28
CA GLY A 79 -31.89 4.01 13.37
C GLY A 79 -31.09 5.22 12.90
N SER A 80 -30.35 5.79 13.85
CA SER A 80 -29.48 6.96 13.67
C SER A 80 -28.04 6.48 13.59
N LEU A 81 -27.44 6.56 12.41
CA LEU A 81 -26.11 6.01 12.12
C LEU A 81 -25.17 7.11 11.65
N ALA A 82 -23.92 7.02 12.08
CA ALA A 82 -22.80 7.75 11.51
C ALA A 82 -21.86 6.75 10.84
N THR A 83 -21.46 7.06 9.61
CA THR A 83 -20.42 6.32 8.87
C THR A 83 -19.24 7.25 8.66
N VAL A 84 -18.03 6.77 8.93
CA VAL A 84 -16.79 7.52 8.71
C VAL A 84 -15.91 6.70 7.79
N ARG A 85 -15.40 7.35 6.74
CA ARG A 85 -14.47 6.75 5.79
C ARG A 85 -13.18 7.53 5.74
N GLY A 86 -12.11 6.83 5.42
CA GLY A 86 -10.83 7.49 5.27
C GLY A 86 -9.74 6.57 4.76
N ARG A 87 -8.55 7.15 4.72
CA ARG A 87 -7.35 6.56 4.14
C ARG A 87 -6.21 6.55 5.15
N GLY A 88 -5.24 5.66 4.98
CA GLY A 88 -3.97 5.70 5.71
C GLY A 88 -3.18 6.99 5.46
N LEU A 89 -2.07 7.17 6.17
CA LEU A 89 -1.28 8.40 6.08
C LEU A 89 -0.63 8.65 4.72
N SER A 90 -0.50 7.64 3.83
CA SER A 90 0.02 7.89 2.48
C SER A 90 -0.88 8.82 1.66
N ALA A 91 -2.17 8.97 2.00
CA ALA A 91 -3.06 9.95 1.40
C ALA A 91 -2.47 11.38 1.43
N LEU A 92 -1.81 11.76 2.52
CA LEU A 92 -1.17 13.07 2.65
C LEU A 92 -0.07 13.32 1.61
N LEU A 93 0.58 12.27 1.13
CA LEU A 93 1.62 12.36 0.10
C LEU A 93 1.05 12.16 -1.31
N LEU A 94 -0.06 11.44 -1.44
CA LEU A 94 -0.71 11.14 -2.71
C LEU A 94 -1.51 12.32 -3.25
N ASP A 95 -2.24 12.99 -2.36
CA ASP A 95 -3.18 14.06 -2.74
C ASP A 95 -2.46 15.37 -3.04
N ASN A 96 -1.23 15.54 -2.54
CA ASN A 96 -0.44 16.74 -2.75
C ASN A 96 0.48 16.60 -3.96
N GLU A 97 0.23 17.43 -4.97
CA GLU A 97 1.13 17.62 -6.10
C GLU A 97 2.29 18.57 -5.75
N VAL A 98 3.41 18.40 -6.44
CA VAL A 98 4.63 19.20 -6.23
C VAL A 98 5.11 19.87 -7.49
N GLU A 99 5.82 20.99 -7.32
CA GLU A 99 6.43 21.72 -8.42
C GLU A 99 7.49 20.90 -9.14
N ALA A 100 7.61 21.12 -10.46
CA ALA A 100 8.66 20.52 -11.26
C ALA A 100 10.04 20.98 -10.78
N ALA A 101 10.95 20.04 -10.60
CA ALA A 101 12.29 20.31 -10.09
C ALA A 101 13.34 19.42 -10.77
N GLN A 102 14.57 19.91 -10.84
CA GLN A 102 15.72 19.13 -11.30
C GLN A 102 16.82 19.22 -10.26
N TYR A 103 17.20 18.06 -9.72
CA TYR A 103 18.29 17.92 -8.78
C TYR A 103 19.47 17.26 -9.49
N PHE A 104 20.63 17.89 -9.42
CA PHE A 104 21.86 17.27 -9.90
C PHE A 104 22.28 16.08 -9.01
N SER A 105 22.08 16.23 -7.70
CA SER A 105 22.33 15.20 -6.69
C SER A 105 21.32 15.38 -5.55
N ALA A 106 20.22 14.63 -5.60
CA ALA A 106 19.26 14.52 -4.52
C ALA A 106 19.76 13.45 -3.53
N GLY A 107 19.82 13.79 -2.24
CA GLY A 107 20.06 12.87 -1.14
C GLY A 107 18.81 12.67 -0.29
N LEU A 108 18.82 11.67 0.58
CA LEU A 108 17.65 11.28 1.37
C LEU A 108 17.07 12.44 2.18
N GLU A 109 17.90 13.19 2.91
CA GLU A 109 17.44 14.29 3.78
C GLU A 109 16.68 15.36 3.00
N LEU A 110 17.23 15.79 1.86
CA LEU A 110 16.58 16.77 0.98
C LEU A 110 15.23 16.28 0.46
N ILE A 111 15.11 14.98 0.17
CA ILE A 111 13.86 14.37 -0.28
C ILE A 111 12.84 14.31 0.85
N LEU A 112 13.26 13.91 2.06
CA LEU A 112 12.37 13.88 3.21
C LEU A 112 11.88 15.28 3.59
N ASP A 113 12.77 16.27 3.66
CA ASP A 113 12.42 17.66 3.97
C ASP A 113 11.36 18.22 3.03
N ARG A 114 11.58 18.06 1.72
CA ARG A 114 10.72 18.68 0.70
C ARG A 114 9.43 17.92 0.42
N TYR A 115 9.47 16.59 0.49
CA TYR A 115 8.41 15.73 -0.03
C TYR A 115 7.75 14.85 1.02
N VAL A 116 8.19 14.90 2.28
CA VAL A 116 7.62 14.11 3.37
C VAL A 116 7.28 14.98 4.57
N TYR A 117 8.28 15.60 5.20
CA TYR A 117 8.10 16.43 6.39
C TYR A 117 7.22 17.65 6.12
N ALA A 118 7.35 18.26 4.93
CA ALA A 118 6.49 19.36 4.48
C ALA A 118 4.99 19.03 4.48
N PHE A 119 4.61 17.75 4.41
CA PHE A 119 3.22 17.28 4.39
C PHE A 119 2.77 16.65 5.72
N GLY A 120 3.52 16.90 6.80
CA GLY A 120 3.13 16.51 8.16
C GLY A 120 3.45 15.06 8.54
N ILE A 121 4.26 14.35 7.75
CA ILE A 121 4.75 13.00 8.09
C ILE A 121 6.07 13.13 8.85
N ASN A 122 6.01 13.04 10.18
CA ASN A 122 7.18 13.29 11.05
C ASN A 122 7.89 12.03 11.55
N GLN A 123 7.31 10.85 11.32
CA GLN A 123 7.84 9.57 11.78
C GLN A 123 8.32 8.76 10.58
N VAL A 124 9.64 8.67 10.41
CA VAL A 124 10.27 7.98 9.29
C VAL A 124 11.28 6.95 9.80
N LYS A 125 11.18 5.73 9.28
CA LYS A 125 12.13 4.64 9.52
C LYS A 125 12.81 4.25 8.21
N ALA A 126 14.08 4.62 8.07
CA ALA A 126 14.88 4.25 6.92
C ALA A 126 15.58 2.89 7.14
N ASN A 127 15.12 1.85 6.44
CA ASN A 127 15.77 0.53 6.45
C ASN A 127 16.76 0.35 5.29
N VAL A 128 16.82 1.32 4.38
CA VAL A 128 17.73 1.37 3.25
C VAL A 128 18.48 2.70 3.23
N CYS A 129 19.62 2.73 2.54
CA CYS A 129 20.41 3.94 2.30
C CYS A 129 20.43 4.24 0.79
N PRO A 130 19.45 5.00 0.26
CA PRO A 130 19.42 5.36 -1.15
C PRO A 130 20.66 6.14 -1.56
N LYS A 131 21.22 5.81 -2.71
CA LYS A 131 22.37 6.56 -3.26
C LYS A 131 21.91 7.94 -3.70
N ASN A 132 22.77 8.94 -3.47
CA ASN A 132 22.54 10.26 -4.05
C ASN A 132 22.53 10.16 -5.57
N MET A 133 21.53 10.76 -6.21
CA MET A 133 21.35 10.64 -7.65
C MET A 133 20.73 11.88 -8.27
N ALA A 134 20.92 12.05 -9.58
CA ALA A 134 20.17 13.06 -10.31
C ALA A 134 18.68 12.65 -10.33
N LEU A 135 17.80 13.59 -9.99
CA LEU A 135 16.36 13.34 -9.92
C LEU A 135 15.63 14.45 -10.67
N THR A 136 14.73 14.05 -11.57
CA THR A 136 13.83 14.96 -12.27
C THR A 136 12.43 14.74 -11.74
N VAL A 137 11.85 15.77 -11.13
CA VAL A 137 10.46 15.79 -10.68
C VAL A 137 9.62 16.38 -11.80
N ALA A 138 8.64 15.60 -12.27
CA ALA A 138 7.71 16.05 -13.29
C ALA A 138 6.68 17.03 -12.71
N SER A 139 6.18 17.94 -13.55
CA SER A 139 5.07 18.82 -13.17
C SER A 139 3.83 17.99 -12.83
N GLY A 140 3.19 18.29 -11.68
CA GLY A 140 1.99 17.57 -11.22
C GLY A 140 2.28 16.17 -10.68
N ALA A 141 3.54 15.83 -10.39
CA ALA A 141 3.84 14.60 -9.67
C ALA A 141 3.34 14.74 -8.22
N SER A 142 2.76 13.67 -7.65
CA SER A 142 2.49 13.64 -6.22
C SER A 142 3.78 13.53 -5.42
N ALA A 143 3.78 14.03 -4.18
CA ALA A 143 4.91 13.89 -3.27
C ALA A 143 5.29 12.40 -3.04
N TYR A 144 4.28 11.53 -2.96
CA TYR A 144 4.46 10.09 -2.87
C TYR A 144 5.23 9.55 -4.09
N ARG A 145 4.86 9.99 -5.30
CA ARG A 145 5.50 9.52 -6.53
C ARG A 145 6.99 9.90 -6.57
N VAL A 146 7.32 11.10 -6.12
CA VAL A 146 8.72 11.55 -6.04
C VAL A 146 9.53 10.70 -5.07
N LEU A 147 8.98 10.42 -3.89
CA LEU A 147 9.62 9.55 -2.90
C LEU A 147 9.80 8.12 -3.43
N GLU A 148 8.76 7.56 -4.07
CA GLU A 148 8.77 6.23 -4.66
C GLU A 148 9.87 6.10 -5.72
N ASP A 149 9.92 7.04 -6.68
CA ASP A 149 10.93 7.04 -7.73
C ASP A 149 12.34 7.16 -7.14
N PHE A 150 12.55 8.04 -6.16
CA PHE A 150 13.84 8.20 -5.49
C PHE A 150 14.31 6.92 -4.80
N LEU A 151 13.42 6.24 -4.05
CA LEU A 151 13.74 4.99 -3.36
C LEU A 151 13.99 3.84 -4.35
N TRP A 152 13.19 3.76 -5.41
CA TRP A 152 13.33 2.70 -6.39
C TRP A 152 14.67 2.79 -7.12
N PHE A 153 15.01 3.96 -7.64
CA PHE A 153 16.24 4.14 -8.40
C PHE A 153 17.49 4.25 -7.51
N GLY A 154 17.34 4.71 -6.26
CA GLY A 154 18.44 4.86 -5.31
C GLY A 154 18.77 3.60 -4.51
N ALA A 155 17.77 2.74 -4.26
CA ALA A 155 17.89 1.58 -3.37
C ALA A 155 17.08 0.33 -3.78
N SER A 156 16.36 0.35 -4.91
CA SER A 156 15.43 -0.74 -5.31
C SER A 156 14.39 -1.07 -4.23
N ALA A 157 13.95 -0.02 -3.54
CA ALA A 157 13.00 -0.08 -2.43
C ALA A 157 11.73 0.71 -2.77
N LYS A 158 10.64 0.43 -2.03
CA LYS A 158 9.41 1.22 -2.07
C LYS A 158 9.08 1.79 -0.69
N PRO A 159 8.44 2.97 -0.61
CA PRO A 159 7.91 3.49 0.63
C PRO A 159 6.61 2.75 0.98
N HIS A 160 6.33 2.58 2.27
CA HIS A 160 5.02 2.16 2.77
C HIS A 160 4.81 2.67 4.20
N PHE A 161 3.58 2.65 4.70
CA PHE A 161 3.27 3.03 6.07
C PHE A 161 3.03 1.79 6.93
N SER A 162 3.51 1.81 8.17
CA SER A 162 3.08 0.85 9.18
C SER A 162 1.64 1.14 9.63
N LYS A 163 1.00 0.15 10.23
CA LYS A 163 -0.32 0.28 10.87
C LYS A 163 -0.39 1.40 11.93
N ASP A 164 0.75 1.77 12.50
CA ASP A 164 0.88 2.82 13.52
C ASP A 164 1.16 4.22 12.90
N GLY A 165 1.25 4.30 11.57
CA GLY A 165 1.50 5.56 10.86
C GLY A 165 2.97 5.95 10.69
N VAL A 166 3.91 5.01 10.84
CA VAL A 166 5.33 5.28 10.57
C VAL A 166 5.62 5.05 9.08
N LEU A 167 6.22 6.03 8.41
CA LEU A 167 6.70 5.86 7.04
C LEU A 167 7.97 5.01 7.03
N ILE A 168 7.91 3.83 6.43
CA ILE A 168 9.04 2.90 6.28
C ILE A 168 9.61 3.03 4.87
N LEU A 169 10.93 3.18 4.77
CA LEU A 169 11.66 3.19 3.50
C LEU A 169 12.38 1.85 3.33
N GLY A 170 11.92 1.03 2.37
CA GLY A 170 12.41 -0.34 2.16
C GLY A 170 11.56 -1.39 2.86
N ASP A 171 12.12 -2.59 3.03
CA ASP A 171 11.38 -3.73 3.59
C ASP A 171 11.01 -3.51 5.05
N GLY A 172 9.80 -3.95 5.41
CA GLY A 172 9.32 -3.94 6.80
C GLY A 172 9.82 -5.13 7.62
N SER A 173 9.40 -5.21 8.87
CA SER A 173 9.63 -6.35 9.75
C SER A 173 8.40 -7.26 9.82
N GLY A 174 7.96 -7.74 8.66
CA GLY A 174 6.82 -8.67 8.58
C GLY A 174 7.09 -9.97 9.32
N ARG A 175 6.03 -10.55 9.91
CA ARG A 175 6.09 -11.81 10.65
C ARG A 175 6.13 -12.98 9.68
N ARG A 176 6.70 -14.10 10.12
CA ARG A 176 6.55 -15.38 9.42
C ARG A 176 5.42 -16.18 10.06
N LEU A 177 4.43 -16.53 9.27
CA LEU A 177 3.22 -17.24 9.67
C LEU A 177 3.11 -18.53 8.86
N ALA A 178 2.49 -19.55 9.45
CA ALA A 178 2.22 -20.82 8.80
C ALA A 178 0.71 -21.02 8.65
N VAL A 179 0.27 -21.36 7.43
CA VAL A 179 -1.11 -21.75 7.14
C VAL A 179 -1.06 -23.16 6.60
N GLY A 180 -1.42 -24.12 7.45
CA GLY A 180 -1.51 -25.54 7.11
C GLY A 180 -2.89 -26.11 7.41
N LYS A 181 -3.00 -27.44 7.39
CA LYS A 181 -4.26 -28.17 7.64
C LYS A 181 -4.95 -27.84 8.97
N ASP A 182 -4.16 -27.50 9.99
CA ASP A 182 -4.68 -27.18 11.34
C ASP A 182 -5.10 -25.72 11.48
N CYS A 183 -4.84 -24.87 10.48
CA CYS A 183 -5.30 -23.49 10.47
C CYS A 183 -6.78 -23.43 10.06
N ALA A 184 -7.59 -22.72 10.84
CA ALA A 184 -8.99 -22.48 10.50
C ALA A 184 -9.07 -21.50 9.30
N VAL A 185 -9.03 -22.04 8.09
CA VAL A 185 -9.28 -21.29 6.86
C VAL A 185 -10.65 -21.68 6.32
N SER A 186 -11.54 -20.69 6.25
CA SER A 186 -12.93 -20.87 5.86
C SER A 186 -13.13 -20.89 4.34
N ALA A 187 -12.24 -20.25 3.57
CA ALA A 187 -12.28 -20.26 2.11
C ALA A 187 -10.90 -20.05 1.47
N TYR A 188 -10.72 -20.67 0.31
CA TYR A 188 -9.54 -20.55 -0.55
C TYR A 188 -9.96 -20.12 -1.97
N GLU A 189 -9.29 -19.13 -2.55
CA GLU A 189 -9.46 -18.74 -3.95
C GLU A 189 -8.08 -18.57 -4.61
N MET A 190 -7.85 -19.12 -5.80
CA MET A 190 -6.65 -18.82 -6.58
C MET A 190 -7.03 -18.22 -7.94
N LYS A 191 -6.45 -17.07 -8.25
CA LYS A 191 -6.59 -16.40 -9.53
C LYS A 191 -5.23 -16.18 -10.17
N ARG A 192 -5.07 -16.67 -11.41
CA ARG A 192 -3.88 -16.41 -12.24
C ARG A 192 -4.26 -15.56 -13.45
N ARG A 193 -3.62 -14.41 -13.61
CA ARG A 193 -3.84 -13.47 -14.72
C ARG A 193 -2.62 -13.48 -15.63
N ARG A 194 -2.85 -13.70 -16.93
CA ARG A 194 -1.82 -13.53 -17.97
C ARG A 194 -1.91 -12.20 -18.69
N TYR A 195 -3.10 -11.60 -18.70
CA TYR A 195 -3.29 -10.28 -19.27
C TYR A 195 -2.61 -9.24 -18.37
N GLY A 196 -1.95 -8.25 -18.98
CA GLY A 196 -1.25 -7.19 -18.27
C GLY A 196 0.23 -7.47 -17.98
N VAL A 197 0.67 -8.73 -17.92
CA VAL A 197 2.08 -9.09 -17.68
C VAL A 197 2.93 -8.73 -18.92
N ILE A 198 4.01 -7.98 -18.69
CA ILE A 198 4.91 -7.51 -19.75
C ILE A 198 6.03 -8.52 -19.97
N SER A 199 6.22 -8.96 -21.21
CA SER A 199 7.33 -9.86 -21.58
C SER A 199 8.60 -9.11 -21.96
N GLU A 200 8.48 -7.88 -22.47
CA GLU A 200 9.63 -7.08 -22.91
C GLU A 200 9.35 -5.58 -22.80
N VAL A 201 10.34 -4.81 -22.33
CA VAL A 201 10.31 -3.34 -22.31
C VAL A 201 11.50 -2.80 -23.10
N LEU A 202 11.21 -1.96 -24.09
CA LEU A 202 12.19 -1.16 -24.81
C LEU A 202 12.22 0.25 -24.24
N VAL A 203 13.28 0.58 -23.52
CA VAL A 203 13.48 1.92 -22.97
C VAL A 203 14.37 2.71 -23.92
N ARG A 204 13.87 3.84 -24.44
CA ARG A 204 14.49 4.65 -25.48
C ARG A 204 14.82 6.04 -24.96
N ASN A 205 16.09 6.44 -25.09
CA ASN A 205 16.48 7.83 -24.96
C ASN A 205 16.61 8.40 -26.37
N LYS A 206 15.55 9.07 -26.86
CA LYS A 206 15.49 9.58 -28.24
C LYS A 206 16.60 10.58 -28.55
N VAL A 207 17.08 11.31 -27.56
CA VAL A 207 18.08 12.37 -27.74
C VAL A 207 19.49 11.80 -27.85
N LEU A 208 19.82 10.80 -27.01
CA LEU A 208 21.11 10.11 -27.07
C LEU A 208 21.14 8.97 -28.10
N GLY A 209 19.99 8.60 -28.66
CA GLY A 209 19.84 7.47 -29.59
C GLY A 209 20.00 6.10 -28.93
N SER A 210 20.17 6.02 -27.62
CA SER A 210 20.35 4.75 -26.90
C SER A 210 19.03 4.02 -26.67
N VAL A 211 19.10 2.69 -26.72
CA VAL A 211 17.97 1.79 -26.46
C VAL A 211 18.43 0.69 -25.51
N ALA A 212 17.69 0.49 -24.43
CA ALA A 212 17.85 -0.65 -23.53
C ALA A 212 16.64 -1.59 -23.70
N THR A 213 16.91 -2.89 -23.77
CA THR A 213 15.89 -3.94 -23.83
C THR A 213 15.94 -4.74 -22.55
N VAL A 214 14.82 -4.81 -21.84
CA VAL A 214 14.64 -5.65 -20.65
C VAL A 214 13.59 -6.71 -20.96
N ARG A 215 13.87 -7.96 -20.62
CA ARG A 215 12.99 -9.11 -20.88
C ARG A 215 12.62 -9.83 -19.60
N ASN A 216 11.37 -10.25 -19.54
CA ASN A 216 10.89 -11.24 -18.58
C ASN A 216 11.04 -12.61 -19.22
N GLU A 217 12.22 -13.22 -19.10
CA GLU A 217 12.51 -14.50 -19.75
C GLU A 217 11.51 -15.58 -19.31
N SER A 218 11.18 -15.63 -18.01
CA SER A 218 10.26 -16.65 -17.47
C SER A 218 8.85 -16.59 -18.06
N PHE A 219 8.33 -15.39 -18.34
CA PHE A 219 7.04 -15.21 -18.99
C PHE A 219 7.13 -15.39 -20.50
N PHE A 220 8.24 -14.95 -21.10
CA PHE A 220 8.50 -15.12 -22.54
C PHE A 220 8.60 -16.59 -22.94
N GLU A 221 9.29 -17.42 -22.16
CA GLU A 221 9.40 -18.87 -22.34
C GLU A 221 8.04 -19.57 -22.25
N LYS A 222 7.12 -19.03 -21.44
CA LYS A 222 5.73 -19.51 -21.32
C LYS A 222 4.79 -18.98 -22.41
N GLY A 223 5.34 -18.35 -23.45
CA GLY A 223 4.59 -17.82 -24.61
C GLY A 223 4.13 -16.38 -24.47
N GLY A 224 4.57 -15.63 -23.44
CA GLY A 224 4.29 -14.21 -23.29
C GLY A 224 4.90 -13.37 -24.40
N ARG A 225 4.13 -12.43 -24.97
CA ARG A 225 4.57 -11.58 -26.11
C ARG A 225 4.16 -10.10 -25.98
N CYS A 226 3.84 -9.65 -24.77
CA CYS A 226 3.50 -8.24 -24.52
C CYS A 226 4.76 -7.37 -24.47
N ARG A 227 4.97 -6.54 -25.50
CA ARG A 227 6.06 -5.54 -25.56
C ARG A 227 5.55 -4.15 -25.18
N ARG A 228 6.32 -3.42 -24.36
CA ARG A 228 6.13 -1.99 -24.11
C ARG A 228 7.33 -1.17 -24.61
N VAL A 229 7.09 0.07 -24.99
CA VAL A 229 8.12 1.02 -25.40
C VAL A 229 7.98 2.28 -24.55
N ILE A 230 9.06 2.68 -23.89
CA ILE A 230 9.08 3.82 -22.95
C ILE A 230 10.13 4.81 -23.43
N ASN A 231 9.76 6.08 -23.52
CA ASN A 231 10.73 7.14 -23.80
C ASN A 231 11.14 7.80 -22.50
N VAL A 232 12.45 7.97 -22.30
CA VAL A 232 13.01 8.59 -21.10
C VAL A 232 13.68 9.93 -21.42
N PRO A 233 13.82 10.83 -20.43
CA PRO A 233 14.52 12.09 -20.58
C PRO A 233 15.97 11.94 -21.06
N ARG A 234 16.51 13.00 -21.68
CA ARG A 234 17.87 13.05 -22.26
C ARG A 234 18.96 12.61 -21.29
N ASN A 235 18.87 12.99 -20.03
CA ASN A 235 19.88 12.75 -19.00
C ASN A 235 19.83 11.33 -18.40
N THR A 236 18.87 10.49 -18.81
CA THR A 236 18.73 9.12 -18.31
C THR A 236 19.88 8.25 -18.82
N ARG A 237 20.73 7.79 -17.90
CA ARG A 237 21.84 6.88 -18.18
C ARG A 237 21.34 5.47 -18.48
N PHE A 238 22.17 4.65 -19.13
CA PHE A 238 21.81 3.30 -19.55
C PHE A 238 21.36 2.39 -18.39
N ASP A 239 22.02 2.47 -17.23
CA ASP A 239 21.63 1.68 -16.06
C ASP A 239 20.24 2.08 -15.53
N ALA A 240 19.95 3.38 -15.46
CA ALA A 240 18.62 3.89 -15.10
C ALA A 240 17.55 3.49 -16.13
N MET A 241 17.91 3.39 -17.42
CA MET A 241 17.02 2.85 -18.44
C MET A 241 16.69 1.37 -18.19
N ARG A 242 17.68 0.55 -17.82
CA ARG A 242 17.43 -0.86 -17.45
C ARG A 242 16.55 -0.97 -16.21
N MET A 243 16.83 -0.22 -15.15
CA MET A 243 16.01 -0.19 -13.94
C MET A 243 14.57 0.25 -14.22
N THR A 244 14.36 1.17 -15.17
CA THR A 244 13.01 1.57 -15.61
C THR A 244 12.28 0.40 -16.29
N GLY A 245 12.97 -0.36 -17.14
CA GLY A 245 12.40 -1.55 -17.77
C GLY A 245 12.07 -2.65 -16.75
N GLU A 246 12.98 -2.89 -15.80
CA GLU A 246 12.81 -3.86 -14.72
C GLU A 246 11.65 -3.49 -13.80
N TYR A 247 11.52 -2.22 -13.43
CA TYR A 247 10.38 -1.70 -12.67
C TYR A 247 9.05 -2.05 -13.32
N GLN A 248 8.94 -1.80 -14.63
CA GLN A 248 7.69 -2.00 -15.37
C GLN A 248 7.32 -3.48 -15.49
N ILE A 249 8.31 -4.34 -15.69
CA ILE A 249 8.10 -5.79 -15.68
C ILE A 249 7.63 -6.24 -14.30
N ARG A 250 8.33 -5.87 -13.22
CA ARG A 250 7.95 -6.26 -11.85
C ARG A 250 6.55 -5.78 -11.50
N ALA A 251 6.25 -4.49 -11.73
CA ALA A 251 4.93 -3.92 -11.49
C ALA A 251 3.83 -4.65 -12.28
N SER A 252 4.14 -5.14 -13.49
CA SER A 252 3.17 -5.92 -14.29
C SER A 252 2.91 -7.33 -13.75
N GLU A 253 3.85 -7.90 -12.99
CA GLU A 253 3.75 -9.24 -12.42
C GLU A 253 3.05 -9.28 -11.06
N GLU A 254 3.03 -8.18 -10.31
CA GLU A 254 2.45 -8.09 -8.96
C GLU A 254 1.01 -8.65 -8.89
N LYS A 255 0.22 -8.48 -9.95
CA LYS A 255 -1.19 -8.95 -10.02
C LYS A 255 -1.38 -10.23 -10.84
N ALA A 256 -0.29 -10.91 -11.23
CA ALA A 256 -0.32 -12.11 -12.05
C ALA A 256 -0.81 -13.35 -11.29
N LEU A 257 -0.56 -13.41 -9.98
CA LEU A 257 -1.05 -14.45 -9.08
C LEU A 257 -1.65 -13.79 -7.83
N ALA A 258 -2.87 -14.19 -7.48
CA ALA A 258 -3.50 -13.87 -6.21
C ALA A 258 -4.04 -15.16 -5.61
N ILE A 259 -3.60 -15.50 -4.40
CA ILE A 259 -4.22 -16.56 -3.58
C ILE A 259 -4.91 -15.87 -2.43
N LYS A 260 -6.23 -15.98 -2.33
CA LYS A 260 -7.00 -15.42 -1.24
C LYS A 260 -7.34 -16.47 -0.21
N LEU A 261 -7.17 -16.11 1.05
CA LEU A 261 -7.51 -16.91 2.21
C LEU A 261 -8.50 -16.13 3.07
N PHE A 262 -9.61 -16.75 3.46
CA PHE A 262 -10.51 -16.18 4.47
C PHE A 262 -10.32 -16.88 5.81
N LEU A 263 -9.97 -16.12 6.83
CA LEU A 263 -9.75 -16.61 8.19
C LEU A 263 -10.78 -16.00 9.15
N PRO A 264 -11.42 -16.78 10.03
CA PRO A 264 -12.36 -16.30 11.04
C PRO A 264 -11.63 -15.70 12.26
N SER A 265 -10.49 -15.05 12.02
CA SER A 265 -9.68 -14.37 13.01
C SER A 265 -9.51 -12.92 12.57
N LEU A 266 -9.59 -11.99 13.51
CA LEU A 266 -9.39 -10.57 13.22
C LEU A 266 -7.90 -10.27 13.13
N PHE A 267 -7.52 -9.41 12.19
CA PHE A 267 -6.14 -8.95 12.01
C PHE A 267 -5.11 -10.11 11.91
N ALA A 268 -5.52 -11.20 11.24
CA ALA A 268 -4.74 -12.44 11.19
C ALA A 268 -3.34 -12.25 10.57
N ALA A 269 -3.24 -11.40 9.55
CA ALA A 269 -1.98 -10.98 8.96
C ALA A 269 -2.08 -9.57 8.39
N PHE A 270 -0.92 -8.95 8.18
CA PHE A 270 -0.77 -7.62 7.58
C PHE A 270 0.11 -7.70 6.34
N PRO A 271 0.06 -6.69 5.45
CA PRO A 271 1.07 -6.54 4.40
C PRO A 271 2.50 -6.66 4.96
N GLU A 272 3.41 -7.17 4.14
CA GLU A 272 4.78 -7.56 4.51
C GLU A 272 4.92 -8.87 5.31
N ASP A 273 3.87 -9.38 5.95
CA ASP A 273 3.92 -10.72 6.55
C ASP A 273 4.22 -11.77 5.47
N ILE A 274 4.94 -12.83 5.86
CA ILE A 274 5.29 -13.97 5.01
C ILE A 274 4.47 -15.17 5.48
N ILE A 275 3.72 -15.77 4.56
CA ILE A 275 2.93 -16.97 4.82
C ILE A 275 3.57 -18.17 4.12
N GLU A 276 3.91 -19.18 4.91
CA GLU A 276 4.19 -20.53 4.42
C GLU A 276 2.87 -21.30 4.35
N LEU A 277 2.45 -21.62 3.12
CA LEU A 277 1.22 -22.35 2.83
C LEU A 277 1.56 -23.82 2.59
N THR A 278 1.00 -24.71 3.40
CA THR A 278 1.20 -26.17 3.30
C THR A 278 -0.13 -26.90 3.21
N ASP A 279 -0.16 -28.05 2.53
CA ASP A 279 -1.36 -28.88 2.36
C ASP A 279 -2.56 -28.10 1.77
N SER A 280 -2.27 -27.14 0.89
CA SER A 280 -3.29 -26.29 0.28
C SER A 280 -4.21 -27.12 -0.63
N PRO A 281 -5.55 -26.99 -0.50
CA PRO A 281 -6.48 -27.63 -1.42
C PRO A 281 -6.36 -27.08 -2.86
N LEU A 282 -5.66 -25.95 -3.05
CA LEU A 282 -5.40 -25.34 -4.35
C LEU A 282 -4.20 -25.95 -5.09
N GLY A 283 -3.43 -26.85 -4.44
CA GLY A 283 -2.15 -27.33 -4.97
C GLY A 283 -1.14 -26.20 -5.14
N ALA A 284 -1.17 -25.22 -4.23
CA ALA A 284 -0.40 -23.98 -4.28
C ALA A 284 0.51 -23.84 -3.06
N ASP A 285 1.12 -24.93 -2.62
CA ASP A 285 2.05 -24.92 -1.50
C ASP A 285 3.29 -24.08 -1.83
N GLY A 286 3.79 -23.38 -0.83
CA GLY A 286 4.96 -22.52 -0.96
C GLY A 286 4.98 -21.34 -0.02
N VAL A 287 5.96 -20.46 -0.22
CA VAL A 287 6.17 -19.27 0.60
C VAL A 287 5.73 -18.04 -0.17
N TYR A 288 4.80 -17.29 0.41
CA TYR A 288 4.16 -16.13 -0.18
C TYR A 288 4.31 -14.90 0.71
N LYS A 289 4.19 -13.72 0.10
CA LYS A 289 4.09 -12.45 0.81
C LYS A 289 2.61 -12.06 0.91
N VAL A 290 2.19 -11.50 2.03
CA VAL A 290 0.88 -10.85 2.14
C VAL A 290 0.95 -9.54 1.37
N GLY A 291 0.21 -9.47 0.27
CA GLY A 291 0.11 -8.26 -0.56
C GLY A 291 -1.01 -7.34 -0.11
N GLU A 292 -2.14 -7.90 0.31
CA GLU A 292 -3.30 -7.17 0.81
C GLU A 292 -3.94 -7.94 1.97
N SER A 293 -4.53 -7.22 2.92
CA SER A 293 -5.30 -7.78 4.04
C SER A 293 -6.52 -6.90 4.30
N CYS A 294 -7.70 -7.49 4.36
CA CYS A 294 -8.94 -6.80 4.68
C CYS A 294 -9.57 -7.45 5.91
N CYS A 295 -9.53 -6.76 7.05
CA CYS A 295 -10.18 -7.19 8.28
C CYS A 295 -11.53 -6.47 8.39
N PHE A 296 -12.59 -7.21 8.67
CA PHE A 296 -13.94 -6.63 8.71
C PHE A 296 -14.81 -7.30 9.78
N GLY A 297 -15.89 -6.61 10.14
CA GLY A 297 -16.94 -7.13 10.99
C GLY A 297 -18.28 -6.48 10.66
N ASN A 298 -19.34 -7.28 10.63
CA ASN A 298 -20.73 -6.86 10.47
C ASN A 298 -21.66 -7.78 11.28
N GLU A 299 -22.97 -7.60 11.12
CA GLU A 299 -23.99 -8.39 11.85
C GLU A 299 -23.90 -9.92 11.62
N LYS A 300 -23.33 -10.36 10.50
CA LYS A 300 -23.34 -11.77 10.07
C LYS A 300 -22.01 -12.46 10.28
N GLU A 301 -20.91 -11.77 10.00
CA GLU A 301 -19.58 -12.35 9.97
C GLU A 301 -18.51 -11.31 10.30
N ALA A 302 -17.40 -11.82 10.82
CA ALA A 302 -16.19 -11.07 11.04
C ALA A 302 -14.98 -11.96 10.75
N GLY A 303 -13.90 -11.37 10.25
CA GLY A 303 -12.71 -12.12 9.90
C GLY A 303 -11.72 -11.28 9.09
N THR A 304 -10.71 -11.97 8.57
CA THR A 304 -9.67 -11.38 7.74
C THR A 304 -9.62 -12.09 6.40
N LEU A 305 -9.75 -11.34 5.32
CA LEU A 305 -9.44 -11.77 3.97
C LEU A 305 -8.00 -11.36 3.62
N ILE A 306 -7.13 -12.34 3.38
CA ILE A 306 -5.73 -12.10 3.03
C ILE A 306 -5.53 -12.43 1.55
N THR A 307 -4.87 -11.54 0.80
CA THR A 307 -4.39 -11.82 -0.56
C THR A 307 -2.89 -12.04 -0.55
N LEU A 308 -2.47 -13.25 -0.86
CA LEU A 308 -1.07 -13.63 -1.03
C LEU A 308 -0.61 -13.32 -2.46
N THR A 309 0.59 -12.76 -2.55
CA THR A 309 1.32 -12.52 -3.79
C THR A 309 2.63 -13.30 -3.78
N LYS A 310 3.20 -13.51 -4.97
CA LYS A 310 4.45 -14.25 -5.09
C LYS A 310 5.56 -13.48 -4.37
N ARG A 311 6.32 -14.17 -3.53
CA ARG A 311 7.51 -13.59 -2.88
C ARG A 311 8.54 -13.24 -3.97
N GLU A 312 9.03 -12.00 -3.94
CA GLU A 312 10.22 -11.63 -4.71
C GLU A 312 11.42 -12.41 -4.14
N ALA A 313 12.15 -13.10 -5.02
CA ALA A 313 13.32 -13.91 -4.66
C ALA A 313 14.55 -13.03 -4.44
#